data_AF-A0A369NRX5-F1
#
_entry.id   AF-A0A369NRX5-F1
#
_cell.length_a   1.000
_cell.length_b   1.000
_cell.length_c   1.000
_cell.angle_alpha   90.00
_cell.angle_beta   90.00
_cell.angle_gamma   90.00
#
_symmetry.space_group_name_H-M   'P 1'
#
loop_
_entity.id
_entity.type
_entity.pdbx_description
1 polymer ?
#
loop_
_entity_poly.entity_id
_entity_poly.type
_entity_poly.pdbx_seq_one_letter_code
_entity_poly.pdbx_strand_id
1 'polypeptide(L)'
;MSQRNPMNDRYQTDEHRGQTRKSAATMKPKTKAASSVRIQPTVKTKQQKKADKKAARAKQTEIDRQYYNPPTPEYKRLRKIWWGLLIGAIVMTAMSWFGRTFLPEVGTYVVLGLAYVCIIGALYVDFSKIRKVRRAYQEEMMSKKTKEMRAAEKQQKAAQRAAKQKVEEAPAVEEAPKKRGLFGNGFRLPKKQEAEPVEAKTSDKDSTK
;
A
#
# COMPACT_ATOMS: atom_id res chain seq x y z
N MET A 1 0.44 51.54 16.86
CA MET A 1 -0.47 51.10 15.78
C MET A 1 -0.79 52.31 14.93
N SER A 2 -0.47 52.31 13.63
CA SER A 2 -0.79 53.46 12.77
C SER A 2 -2.29 53.45 12.43
N GLN A 3 -3.02 54.46 12.87
CA GLN A 3 -4.42 54.67 12.50
C GLN A 3 -4.50 54.91 10.99
N ARG A 4 -5.27 54.09 10.27
CA ARG A 4 -5.42 54.23 8.82
C ARG A 4 -6.29 55.44 8.51
N ASN A 5 -5.97 56.14 7.41
CA ASN A 5 -6.70 57.34 7.00
C ASN A 5 -8.18 56.99 6.70
N PRO A 6 -9.14 57.58 7.46
CA PRO A 6 -10.57 57.33 7.27
C PRO A 6 -11.13 57.97 5.99
N MET A 7 -10.41 58.89 5.35
CA MET A 7 -10.84 59.59 4.14
C MET A 7 -10.29 58.96 2.85
N ASN A 8 -10.09 57.63 2.83
CA ASN A 8 -9.66 56.93 1.63
C ASN A 8 -10.87 56.35 0.90
N ASP A 9 -11.04 56.73 -0.37
CA ASP A 9 -12.20 56.41 -1.22
C ASP A 9 -12.55 54.91 -1.29
N ARG A 10 -11.54 54.03 -1.12
CA ARG A 10 -11.71 52.57 -1.05
C ARG A 10 -12.61 52.13 0.14
N TYR A 11 -12.70 52.92 1.20
CA TYR A 11 -13.50 52.60 2.39
C TYR A 11 -14.79 53.42 2.50
N GLN A 12 -15.00 54.39 1.61
CA GLN A 12 -16.16 55.30 1.63
C GLN A 12 -17.26 54.89 0.65
N THR A 13 -16.99 53.95 -0.26
CA THR A 13 -18.00 53.39 -1.16
C THR A 13 -18.52 52.06 -0.60
N ASP A 14 -19.83 51.98 -0.37
CA ASP A 14 -20.53 50.76 0.11
C ASP A 14 -20.68 49.69 -1.00
N GLU A 15 -20.07 49.93 -2.16
CA GLU A 15 -19.97 48.94 -3.23
C GLU A 15 -18.83 47.98 -2.93
N HIS A 16 -19.14 46.89 -2.24
CA HIS A 16 -18.32 45.69 -2.17
C HIS A 16 -18.13 45.06 -3.57
N ARG A 17 -17.33 45.71 -4.43
CA ARG A 17 -17.04 45.24 -5.78
C ARG A 17 -15.79 44.38 -5.81
N GLY A 18 -15.85 43.27 -5.08
CA GLY A 18 -14.97 42.12 -5.29
C GLY A 18 -15.55 41.17 -6.33
N GLN A 19 -15.74 41.60 -7.58
CA GLN A 19 -16.10 40.66 -8.65
C GLN A 19 -14.87 39.80 -8.99
N THR A 20 -14.73 38.66 -8.31
CA THR A 20 -13.83 37.61 -8.78
C THR A 20 -14.36 37.12 -10.13
N ARG A 21 -13.54 37.23 -11.18
CA ARG A 21 -13.85 36.73 -12.53
C ARG A 21 -14.29 35.26 -12.42
N LYS A 22 -15.52 34.93 -12.81
CA LYS A 22 -16.05 33.54 -12.77
C LYS A 22 -15.08 32.62 -13.52
N SER A 23 -14.35 31.77 -12.80
CA SER A 23 -13.43 30.83 -13.44
C SER A 23 -14.21 29.81 -14.27
N ALA A 24 -13.64 29.39 -15.41
CA ALA A 24 -14.24 28.42 -16.32
C ALA A 24 -14.60 27.07 -15.64
N ALA A 25 -14.01 26.78 -14.49
CA ALA A 25 -14.31 25.62 -13.64
C ALA A 25 -15.72 25.66 -13.01
N THR A 26 -16.38 26.82 -12.95
CA THR A 26 -17.75 26.96 -12.40
C THR A 26 -18.82 26.88 -13.50
N MET A 27 -18.44 26.80 -14.78
CA MET A 27 -19.41 26.54 -15.85
C MET A 27 -19.88 25.10 -15.78
N LYS A 28 -21.20 24.90 -15.63
CA LYS A 28 -21.82 23.57 -15.73
C LYS A 28 -21.53 22.99 -17.13
N PRO A 29 -21.14 21.71 -17.24
CA PRO A 29 -20.86 21.11 -18.54
C PRO A 29 -22.12 21.13 -19.41
N LYS A 30 -21.97 21.52 -20.67
CA LYS A 30 -23.08 21.69 -21.64
C LYS A 30 -23.77 20.36 -22.00
N THR A 31 -23.19 19.21 -21.66
CA THR A 31 -23.72 17.87 -21.97
C THR A 31 -23.93 17.01 -20.73
N LYS A 32 -25.06 16.27 -20.66
CA LYS A 32 -25.36 15.35 -19.54
C LYS A 32 -24.28 14.27 -19.35
N ALA A 33 -23.63 13.83 -20.44
CA ALA A 33 -22.54 12.85 -20.42
C ALA A 33 -21.25 13.38 -19.75
N ALA A 34 -20.99 14.68 -19.78
CA ALA A 34 -19.85 15.27 -19.09
C ALA A 34 -20.14 15.57 -17.60
N SER A 35 -21.42 15.60 -17.20
CA SER A 35 -21.82 15.77 -15.80
C SER A 35 -21.61 14.52 -14.94
N SER A 36 -21.46 13.34 -15.55
CA SER A 36 -21.20 12.08 -14.86
C SER A 36 -19.70 11.82 -14.61
N VAL A 37 -18.80 12.62 -15.21
CA VAL A 37 -17.36 12.51 -14.97
C VAL A 37 -17.01 13.25 -13.69
N ARG A 38 -17.13 12.56 -12.55
CA ARG A 38 -16.59 13.07 -11.28
C ARG A 38 -15.06 13.04 -11.34
N ILE A 39 -14.45 14.21 -11.43
CA ILE A 39 -13.00 14.37 -11.22
C ILE A 39 -12.75 14.06 -9.75
N GLN A 40 -12.21 12.86 -9.48
CA GLN A 40 -11.74 12.51 -8.14
C GLN A 40 -10.65 13.52 -7.75
N PRO A 41 -10.77 14.22 -6.62
CA PRO A 41 -9.70 15.10 -6.17
C PRO A 41 -8.44 14.27 -5.95
N THR A 42 -7.33 14.69 -6.56
CA THR A 42 -6.02 14.01 -6.43
C THR A 42 -5.50 14.04 -4.98
N VAL A 43 -5.99 14.98 -4.17
CA VAL A 43 -5.67 15.13 -2.76
C VAL A 43 -6.79 14.55 -1.89
N LYS A 44 -6.48 13.43 -1.20
CA LYS A 44 -7.40 12.84 -0.22
C LYS A 44 -7.78 13.85 0.85
N THR A 45 -9.08 13.96 1.12
CA THR A 45 -9.58 14.84 2.19
C THR A 45 -9.06 14.39 3.55
N LYS A 46 -9.00 15.32 4.54
CA LYS A 46 -8.59 14.98 5.91
C LYS A 46 -9.43 13.82 6.50
N GLN A 47 -10.71 13.74 6.15
CA GLN A 47 -11.61 12.65 6.56
C GLN A 47 -11.23 11.32 5.89
N GLN A 48 -10.94 11.31 4.59
CA GLN A 48 -10.47 10.10 3.90
C GLN A 48 -9.13 9.60 4.45
N LYS A 49 -8.17 10.50 4.72
CA LYS A 49 -6.88 10.12 5.33
C LYS A 49 -7.06 9.49 6.73
N LYS A 50 -7.99 10.01 7.54
CA LYS A 50 -8.33 9.43 8.84
C LYS A 50 -8.97 8.04 8.69
N ALA A 51 -9.92 7.89 7.77
CA ALA A 51 -10.56 6.62 7.48
C ALA A 51 -9.55 5.56 7.00
N ASP A 52 -8.66 5.94 6.08
CA ASP A 52 -7.58 5.07 5.59
C ASP A 52 -6.61 4.66 6.69
N LYS A 53 -6.23 5.58 7.59
CA LYS A 53 -5.36 5.27 8.73
C LYS A 53 -6.04 4.32 9.72
N LYS A 54 -7.35 4.48 9.95
CA LYS A 54 -8.15 3.57 10.80
C LYS A 54 -8.24 2.19 10.17
N ALA A 55 -8.51 2.11 8.87
CA ALA A 55 -8.57 0.85 8.12
C ALA A 55 -7.20 0.15 8.10
N ALA A 56 -6.10 0.90 7.89
CA ALA A 56 -4.75 0.36 7.94
C ALA A 56 -4.39 -0.17 9.33
N ARG A 57 -4.75 0.56 10.39
CA ARG A 57 -4.56 0.10 11.78
C ARG A 57 -5.38 -1.16 12.06
N ALA A 58 -6.63 -1.23 11.62
CA ALA A 58 -7.47 -2.42 11.79
C ALA A 58 -6.87 -3.66 11.08
N LYS A 59 -6.38 -3.48 9.85
CA LYS A 59 -5.66 -4.55 9.12
C LYS A 59 -4.39 -4.98 9.85
N GLN A 60 -3.60 -4.03 10.36
CA GLN A 60 -2.40 -4.35 11.15
C GLN A 60 -2.75 -5.10 12.43
N THR A 61 -3.80 -4.70 13.16
CA THR A 61 -4.22 -5.40 14.38
C THR A 61 -4.69 -6.82 14.10
N GLU A 62 -5.34 -7.05 12.95
CA GLU A 62 -5.76 -8.39 12.54
C GLU A 62 -4.56 -9.28 12.19
N ILE A 63 -3.59 -8.74 11.45
CA ILE A 63 -2.31 -9.41 11.16
C ILE A 63 -1.53 -9.70 12.45
N ASP A 64 -1.49 -8.75 13.38
CA ASP A 64 -0.85 -8.90 14.69
C ASP A 64 -1.49 -10.01 15.52
N ARG A 65 -2.83 -10.14 15.46
CA ARG A 65 -3.55 -11.23 16.13
C ARG A 65 -3.28 -12.58 15.46
N GLN A 66 -3.28 -12.62 14.12
CA GLN A 66 -3.09 -13.86 13.37
C GLN A 66 -1.67 -14.43 13.52
N TYR A 67 -0.66 -13.58 13.63
CA TYR A 67 0.74 -13.99 13.75
C TYR A 67 1.37 -13.57 15.08
N TYR A 68 0.57 -13.57 16.15
CA TYR A 68 1.00 -13.13 17.48
C TYR A 68 2.19 -13.95 18.02
N ASN A 69 2.15 -15.27 17.82
CA ASN A 69 3.18 -16.22 18.21
C ASN A 69 3.83 -16.85 16.97
N PRO A 70 4.85 -16.19 16.37
CA PRO A 70 5.57 -16.77 15.25
C PRO A 70 6.31 -18.04 15.70
N PRO A 71 6.16 -19.18 15.02
CA PRO A 71 6.79 -20.45 15.38
C PRO A 71 8.27 -20.51 14.98
N THR A 72 9.00 -19.39 15.02
CA THR A 72 10.43 -19.37 14.68
C THR A 72 11.29 -19.78 15.89
N PRO A 73 12.37 -20.56 15.69
CA PRO A 73 13.25 -20.96 16.80
C PRO A 73 13.94 -19.75 17.45
N GLU A 74 14.24 -18.72 16.66
CA GLU A 74 14.79 -17.46 17.16
C GLU A 74 13.83 -16.77 18.13
N TYR A 75 12.54 -16.59 17.76
CA TYR A 75 11.54 -16.00 18.64
C TYR A 75 11.44 -16.74 19.99
N LYS A 76 11.45 -18.08 19.97
CA LYS A 76 11.40 -18.89 21.21
C LYS A 76 12.62 -18.65 22.10
N ARG A 77 13.83 -18.55 21.54
CA ARG A 77 15.05 -18.24 22.30
C ARG A 77 14.96 -16.86 22.93
N LEU A 78 14.56 -15.84 22.17
CA LEU A 78 14.42 -14.48 22.69
C LEU A 78 13.32 -14.38 23.75
N ARG A 79 12.23 -15.12 23.59
CA ARG A 79 11.15 -15.17 24.58
C ARG A 79 11.63 -15.81 25.89
N LYS A 80 12.48 -16.84 25.84
CA LYS A 80 13.13 -17.42 27.03
C LYS A 80 14.04 -16.41 27.74
N ILE A 81 14.86 -15.67 26.99
CA ILE A 81 15.73 -14.62 27.55
C ILE A 81 14.87 -13.52 28.19
N TRP A 82 13.82 -13.08 27.51
CA TRP A 82 12.88 -12.08 28.03
C TRP A 82 12.20 -12.53 29.32
N TRP A 83 11.71 -13.78 29.36
CA TRP A 83 11.16 -14.37 30.59
C TRP A 83 12.22 -14.50 31.69
N GLY A 84 13.46 -14.88 31.35
CA GLY A 84 14.58 -14.94 32.29
C GLY A 84 14.88 -13.59 32.92
N LEU A 85 14.88 -12.52 32.13
CA LEU A 85 15.05 -11.15 32.64
C LEU A 85 13.88 -10.69 33.52
N LEU A 86 12.63 -11.03 33.17
CA LEU A 86 11.47 -10.70 34.00
C LEU A 86 11.46 -11.48 35.31
N ILE A 87 11.70 -12.79 35.27
CA ILE A 87 11.78 -13.62 36.48
C ILE A 87 12.94 -13.14 37.35
N GLY A 88 14.11 -12.87 36.77
CA GLY A 88 15.25 -12.31 37.47
C GLY A 88 14.92 -10.98 38.15
N ALA A 89 14.24 -10.06 37.44
CA ALA A 89 13.80 -8.79 38.01
C ALA A 89 12.86 -9.00 39.21
N ILE A 90 11.85 -9.87 39.08
CA ILE A 90 10.90 -10.17 40.16
C ILE A 90 11.63 -10.74 41.38
N VAL A 91 12.52 -11.72 41.16
CA VAL A 91 13.32 -12.34 42.24
C VAL A 91 14.22 -11.31 42.91
N MET A 92 14.90 -10.44 42.15
CA MET A 92 15.73 -9.38 42.71
C MET A 92 14.92 -8.33 43.46
N THR A 93 13.74 -7.96 42.98
CA THR A 93 12.84 -7.04 43.71
C THR A 93 12.37 -7.65 45.03
N ALA A 94 11.96 -8.92 45.03
CA ALA A 94 11.61 -9.63 46.25
C ALA A 94 12.80 -9.75 47.20
N MET A 95 13.99 -10.08 46.69
CA MET A 95 15.23 -10.15 47.46
C MET A 95 15.65 -8.78 48.01
N SER A 96 15.34 -7.67 47.35
CA SER A 96 15.59 -6.33 47.90
C SER A 96 14.72 -6.04 49.14
N TRP A 97 13.53 -6.66 49.23
CA TRP A 97 12.67 -6.57 50.42
C TRP A 97 13.12 -7.51 51.54
N PHE A 98 13.32 -8.81 51.24
CA PHE A 98 13.74 -9.81 52.24
C PHE A 98 15.21 -9.66 52.66
N GLY A 99 16.06 -9.17 51.77
CA GLY A 99 17.47 -8.96 52.00
C GLY A 99 17.76 -7.85 53.02
N ARG A 100 16.78 -6.99 53.34
CA ARG A 100 16.94 -5.97 54.41
C ARG A 100 17.24 -6.58 55.78
N THR A 101 16.88 -7.85 56.00
CA THR A 101 17.14 -8.55 57.26
C THR A 101 18.61 -8.96 57.41
N PHE A 102 19.36 -9.10 56.31
CA PHE A 102 20.72 -9.68 56.33
C PHE A 102 21.76 -8.89 55.53
N LEU A 103 21.35 -7.96 54.67
CA LEU A 103 22.23 -7.12 53.85
C LEU A 103 22.27 -5.69 54.40
N PRO A 104 23.43 -5.02 54.36
CA PRO A 104 23.52 -3.60 54.64
C PRO A 104 22.68 -2.79 53.63
N GLU A 105 22.23 -1.61 54.04
CA GLU A 105 21.27 -0.78 53.30
C GLU A 105 21.71 -0.54 51.84
N VAL A 106 22.98 -0.18 51.65
CA VAL A 106 23.59 0.02 50.32
C VAL A 106 23.47 -1.23 49.44
N GLY A 107 23.65 -2.42 50.01
CA GLY A 107 23.50 -3.68 49.29
C GLY A 107 22.10 -3.87 48.74
N THR A 108 21.06 -3.49 49.49
CA THR A 108 19.67 -3.60 49.03
C THR A 108 19.34 -2.65 47.88
N TYR A 109 19.93 -1.45 47.86
CA TYR A 109 19.79 -0.51 46.73
C TYR A 109 20.55 -0.97 45.49
N VAL A 110 21.70 -1.61 45.64
CA VAL A 110 22.43 -2.20 44.51
C VAL A 110 21.59 -3.33 43.87
N VAL A 111 21.02 -4.22 44.68
CA VAL A 111 20.12 -5.28 44.18
C VAL A 111 18.89 -4.68 43.49
N LEU A 112 18.32 -3.60 44.05
CA LEU A 112 17.21 -2.90 43.43
C LEU A 112 17.62 -2.26 42.09
N GLY A 113 18.81 -1.65 42.03
CA GLY A 113 19.39 -1.11 40.80
C GLY A 113 19.57 -2.19 39.72
N LEU A 114 20.06 -3.37 40.09
CA LEU A 114 20.17 -4.52 39.19
C LEU A 114 18.79 -4.99 38.69
N ALA A 115 17.77 -4.98 39.55
CA ALA A 115 16.40 -5.30 39.13
C ALA A 115 15.91 -4.33 38.03
N TYR A 116 16.15 -3.02 38.17
CA TYR A 116 15.83 -2.04 37.13
C TYR A 116 16.59 -2.28 35.84
N VAL A 117 17.88 -2.65 35.91
CA VAL A 117 18.67 -3.04 34.72
C VAL A 117 18.04 -4.25 34.02
N CYS A 118 17.59 -5.27 34.76
CA CYS A 118 16.87 -6.41 34.19
C CYS A 118 15.55 -6.00 33.51
N ILE A 119 14.78 -5.08 34.11
CA ILE A 119 13.53 -4.57 33.52
C ILE A 119 13.81 -3.80 32.23
N ILE A 120 14.77 -2.87 32.24
CA ILE A 120 15.16 -2.10 31.06
C ILE A 120 15.68 -3.04 29.96
N GLY A 121 16.49 -4.04 30.32
CA GLY A 121 16.95 -5.08 29.41
C GLY A 121 15.78 -5.86 28.79
N ALA A 122 14.78 -6.25 29.59
CA ALA A 122 13.59 -6.94 29.10
C ALA A 122 12.80 -6.09 28.09
N LEU A 123 12.61 -4.80 28.37
CA LEU A 123 11.95 -3.86 27.44
C LEU A 123 12.76 -3.70 26.15
N TYR A 124 14.09 -3.58 26.24
CA TYR A 124 14.95 -3.49 25.06
C TYR A 124 14.83 -4.73 24.17
N VAL A 125 14.86 -5.93 24.76
CA VAL A 125 14.71 -7.21 24.03
C VAL A 125 13.33 -7.29 23.36
N ASP A 126 12.27 -6.87 24.05
CA ASP A 126 10.90 -6.94 23.53
C ASP A 126 10.69 -5.96 22.35
N PHE A 127 11.07 -4.70 22.54
CA PHE A 127 10.88 -3.65 21.53
C PHE A 127 11.82 -3.78 20.34
N SER A 128 13.08 -4.15 20.57
CA SER A 128 14.07 -4.18 19.50
C SER A 128 14.06 -5.52 18.78
N LYS A 129 14.23 -6.62 19.49
CA LYS A 129 14.54 -7.89 18.84
C LYS A 129 13.29 -8.74 18.62
N ILE A 130 12.44 -8.94 19.64
CA ILE A 130 11.20 -9.71 19.52
C ILE A 130 10.25 -9.05 18.50
N ARG A 131 10.11 -7.71 18.57
CA ARG A 131 9.27 -6.98 17.62
C ARG A 131 9.78 -7.06 16.17
N LYS A 132 11.10 -7.04 15.95
CA LYS A 132 11.68 -7.21 14.61
C LYS A 132 11.44 -8.61 14.05
N VAL A 133 11.68 -9.65 14.84
CA VAL A 133 11.43 -11.05 14.43
C VAL A 133 9.95 -11.27 14.12
N ARG A 134 9.04 -10.72 14.93
CA ARG A 134 7.59 -10.79 14.68
C ARG A 134 7.20 -10.10 13.38
N ARG A 135 7.70 -8.89 13.13
CA ARG A 135 7.42 -8.12 11.91
C ARG A 135 7.96 -8.81 10.66
N ALA A 136 9.19 -9.33 10.71
CA ALA A 136 9.78 -10.08 9.60
C ALA A 136 8.92 -11.31 9.25
N TYR A 137 8.47 -12.04 10.27
CA TYR A 137 7.58 -13.19 10.06
C TYR A 137 6.22 -12.79 9.48
N GLN A 138 5.63 -11.69 9.96
CA GLN A 138 4.38 -11.15 9.40
C GLN A 138 4.54 -10.77 7.92
N GLU A 139 5.63 -10.09 7.57
CA GLU A 139 5.94 -9.69 6.20
C GLU A 139 6.11 -10.92 5.29
N GLU A 140 6.81 -11.95 5.76
CA GLU A 140 6.95 -13.21 5.02
C GLU A 140 5.58 -13.89 4.77
N MET A 141 4.74 -14.00 5.79
CA MET A 141 3.43 -14.65 5.66
C MET A 141 2.49 -13.85 4.74
N MET A 142 2.51 -12.52 4.83
CA MET A 142 1.74 -11.67 3.93
C MET A 142 2.28 -11.70 2.50
N SER A 143 3.59 -11.82 2.31
CA SER A 143 4.20 -11.97 0.98
C SER A 143 3.86 -13.32 0.33
N LYS A 144 3.82 -14.41 1.10
CA LYS A 144 3.42 -15.74 0.62
C LYS A 144 1.93 -15.76 0.26
N LYS A 145 1.07 -15.25 1.14
CA LYS A 145 -0.37 -15.13 0.87
C LYS A 145 -0.65 -14.32 -0.39
N THR A 146 0.06 -13.21 -0.62
CA THR A 146 -0.12 -12.40 -1.85
C THR A 146 0.38 -13.12 -3.10
N LYS A 147 1.43 -13.93 -3.03
CA LYS A 147 1.89 -14.77 -4.15
C LYS A 147 0.90 -15.90 -4.45
N GLU A 148 0.44 -16.62 -3.44
CA GLU A 148 -0.52 -17.71 -3.57
C GLU A 148 -1.88 -17.21 -4.09
N MET A 149 -2.39 -16.07 -3.56
CA MET A 149 -3.63 -15.49 -4.07
C MET A 149 -3.52 -15.09 -5.55
N ARG A 150 -2.38 -14.53 -5.99
CA ARG A 150 -2.17 -14.21 -7.41
C ARG A 150 -2.08 -15.47 -8.28
N ALA A 151 -1.44 -16.52 -7.79
CA ALA A 151 -1.37 -17.79 -8.50
C ALA A 151 -2.76 -18.44 -8.62
N ALA A 152 -3.53 -18.46 -7.53
CA ALA A 152 -4.90 -18.96 -7.49
C ALA A 152 -5.83 -18.15 -8.39
N GLU A 153 -5.73 -16.81 -8.39
CA GLU A 153 -6.52 -15.95 -9.29
C GLU A 153 -6.20 -16.24 -10.77
N LYS A 154 -4.93 -16.41 -11.12
CA LYS A 154 -4.51 -16.77 -12.48
C LYS A 154 -5.06 -18.13 -12.88
N GLN A 155 -5.02 -19.12 -11.99
CA GLN A 155 -5.58 -20.45 -12.22
C GLN A 155 -7.09 -20.43 -12.35
N GLN A 156 -7.80 -19.70 -11.49
CA GLN A 156 -9.25 -19.54 -11.57
C GLN A 156 -9.66 -18.83 -12.87
N LYS A 157 -8.94 -17.79 -13.28
CA LYS A 157 -9.20 -17.10 -14.55
C LYS A 157 -8.92 -17.99 -15.76
N ALA A 158 -7.89 -18.84 -15.70
CA ALA A 158 -7.61 -19.84 -16.72
C ALA A 158 -8.71 -20.92 -16.77
N ALA A 159 -9.12 -21.43 -15.61
CA ALA A 159 -10.21 -22.41 -15.49
C ALA A 159 -11.56 -21.84 -15.96
N GLN A 160 -11.87 -20.58 -15.65
CA GLN A 160 -13.07 -19.90 -16.15
C GLN A 160 -13.01 -19.70 -17.68
N ARG A 161 -11.85 -19.38 -18.24
CA ARG A 161 -11.67 -19.30 -19.70
C ARG A 161 -11.85 -20.67 -20.36
N ALA A 162 -11.26 -21.71 -19.79
CA ALA A 162 -11.41 -23.08 -20.28
C ALA A 162 -12.86 -23.60 -20.15
N ALA A 163 -13.54 -23.28 -19.05
CA ALA A 163 -14.96 -23.63 -18.87
C ALA A 163 -15.87 -22.88 -19.85
N LYS A 164 -15.59 -21.59 -20.12
CA LYS A 164 -16.32 -20.82 -21.14
C LYS A 164 -16.11 -21.39 -22.55
N GLN A 165 -14.88 -21.79 -22.89
CA GLN A 165 -14.59 -22.44 -24.17
C GLN A 165 -15.30 -23.80 -24.31
N LYS A 166 -15.33 -24.62 -23.25
CA LYS A 166 -16.04 -25.91 -23.28
C LYS A 166 -17.57 -25.78 -23.38
N VAL A 167 -18.14 -24.69 -22.87
CA VAL A 167 -19.58 -24.39 -23.03
C VAL A 167 -19.89 -23.84 -24.43
N GLU A 168 -18.95 -23.13 -25.08
CA GLU A 168 -19.07 -22.75 -26.50
C GLU A 168 -18.88 -23.95 -27.45
N GLU A 169 -18.14 -24.99 -27.04
CA GLU A 169 -17.85 -26.17 -27.88
C GLU A 169 -18.91 -27.29 -27.77
N ALA A 170 -19.84 -27.19 -26.82
CA ALA A 170 -21.00 -28.08 -26.67
C ALA A 170 -22.29 -27.25 -26.67
N PRO A 171 -22.64 -26.59 -27.80
CA PRO A 171 -23.32 -27.29 -28.88
C PRO A 171 -22.95 -26.73 -30.27
N ALA A 172 -22.08 -27.42 -31.01
CA ALA A 172 -21.84 -27.12 -32.42
C ALA A 172 -21.71 -28.42 -33.24
N VAL A 173 -22.72 -29.30 -33.12
CA VAL A 173 -23.05 -30.30 -34.14
C VAL A 173 -24.56 -30.22 -34.32
N GLU A 174 -25.01 -30.03 -35.57
CA GLU A 174 -26.38 -29.75 -36.05
C GLU A 174 -26.90 -28.29 -35.99
N GLU A 175 -26.45 -27.44 -36.92
CA GLU A 175 -27.31 -26.88 -37.99
C GLU A 175 -26.54 -25.85 -38.86
N ALA A 176 -26.95 -25.77 -40.13
CA ALA A 176 -26.33 -25.08 -41.25
C ALA A 176 -26.20 -23.53 -41.11
N PRO A 177 -25.40 -22.85 -41.97
CA PRO A 177 -24.78 -21.56 -41.66
C PRO A 177 -25.75 -20.37 -41.84
N LYS A 178 -25.90 -19.56 -40.79
CA LYS A 178 -26.60 -18.26 -40.87
C LYS A 178 -25.62 -17.08 -40.80
N LYS A 179 -25.40 -16.51 -41.99
CA LYS A 179 -25.09 -15.10 -42.32
C LYS A 179 -24.26 -14.30 -41.30
N ARG A 180 -22.96 -14.16 -41.62
CA ARG A 180 -22.11 -13.06 -41.12
C ARG A 180 -22.71 -11.72 -41.55
N GLY A 181 -22.98 -10.87 -40.57
CA GLY A 181 -23.46 -9.50 -40.77
C GLY A 181 -22.51 -8.69 -41.65
N LEU A 182 -23.12 -7.94 -42.57
CA LEU A 182 -22.51 -7.15 -43.65
C LEU A 182 -21.81 -5.86 -43.19
N PHE A 183 -21.57 -5.64 -41.91
CA PHE A 183 -20.88 -4.45 -41.43
C PHE A 183 -19.94 -4.78 -40.26
N GLY A 184 -18.64 -4.64 -40.49
CA GLY A 184 -17.64 -4.60 -39.43
C GLY A 184 -16.48 -5.56 -39.61
N ASN A 185 -15.62 -5.31 -40.60
CA ASN A 185 -14.15 -5.26 -40.45
C ASN A 185 -13.47 -5.05 -41.80
N GLY A 186 -13.81 -3.94 -42.46
CA GLY A 186 -13.24 -3.51 -43.74
C GLY A 186 -12.13 -2.47 -43.62
N PHE A 187 -11.42 -2.36 -42.49
CA PHE A 187 -10.17 -1.59 -42.46
C PHE A 187 -9.00 -2.51 -42.82
N ARG A 188 -8.75 -2.65 -44.13
CA ARG A 188 -7.50 -3.17 -44.66
C ARG A 188 -6.99 -2.19 -45.71
N LEU A 189 -5.85 -1.55 -45.40
CA LEU A 189 -5.10 -0.68 -46.29
C LEU A 189 -4.71 -1.42 -47.58
N PRO A 190 -4.79 -0.79 -48.78
CA PRO A 190 -4.27 -1.40 -49.99
C PRO A 190 -2.75 -1.24 -50.07
N LYS A 191 -2.04 -2.36 -50.05
CA LYS A 191 -0.64 -2.48 -50.48
C LYS A 191 -0.63 -2.53 -52.01
N LYS A 192 -0.08 -1.51 -52.65
CA LYS A 192 0.09 -1.40 -54.12
C LYS A 192 1.13 -2.44 -54.58
N GLN A 193 0.75 -3.25 -55.56
CA GLN A 193 1.61 -4.23 -56.23
C GLN A 193 2.47 -3.57 -57.32
N GLU A 194 3.72 -4.03 -57.34
CA GLU A 194 4.74 -4.18 -58.38
C GLU A 194 4.47 -3.71 -59.83
N ALA A 195 5.47 -3.05 -60.40
CA ALA A 195 5.88 -3.18 -61.79
C ALA A 195 7.42 -3.07 -61.86
N GLU A 196 8.06 -4.11 -62.40
CA GLU A 196 9.51 -4.30 -62.61
C GLU A 196 10.08 -3.42 -63.76
N PRO A 197 11.25 -3.72 -64.37
CA PRO A 197 12.63 -3.87 -63.86
C PRO A 197 13.60 -2.97 -64.65
N VAL A 198 14.75 -2.54 -64.09
CA VAL A 198 15.95 -2.33 -64.93
C VAL A 198 17.23 -2.55 -64.11
N GLU A 199 18.12 -3.33 -64.71
CA GLU A 199 19.48 -3.64 -64.33
C GLU A 199 20.34 -2.40 -64.01
N ALA A 200 21.34 -2.60 -63.13
CA ALA A 200 22.77 -2.52 -63.47
C ALA A 200 23.60 -2.01 -62.30
N LYS A 201 24.64 -2.81 -61.97
CA LYS A 201 26.00 -2.48 -61.49
C LYS A 201 26.21 -1.02 -61.03
N THR A 202 26.75 -0.73 -59.84
CA THR A 202 28.18 -0.92 -59.48
C THR A 202 28.32 -0.65 -57.97
N SER A 203 28.87 -1.57 -57.20
CA SER A 203 30.25 -1.52 -56.68
C SER A 203 30.71 -0.18 -56.07
N ASP A 204 30.95 -0.26 -54.76
CA ASP A 204 32.14 0.21 -54.05
C ASP A 204 32.18 1.64 -53.47
N LYS A 205 32.52 1.62 -52.17
CA LYS A 205 33.43 2.51 -51.46
C LYS A 205 33.13 4.00 -51.23
N ASP A 206 33.06 4.24 -49.92
CA ASP A 206 34.00 5.08 -49.16
C ASP A 206 33.69 6.55 -48.89
N SER A 207 34.07 6.88 -47.66
CA SER A 207 34.67 8.14 -47.22
C SER A 207 33.78 9.39 -47.05
N THR A 208 33.66 9.78 -45.78
CA THR A 208 33.88 11.13 -45.22
C THR A 208 33.49 12.35 -46.05
N LYS A 209 32.65 13.23 -45.47
CA LYS A 209 33.11 14.42 -44.74
C LYS A 209 31.95 15.04 -43.96
#